data_AF-A0A7W1RCT1-F1
#
_entry.id   AF-A0A7W1RCT1-F1
#
_cell.length_a   1.000
_cell.length_b   1.000
_cell.length_c   1.000
_cell.angle_alpha   90.00
_cell.angle_beta   90.00
_cell.angle_gamma   90.00
#
_symmetry.space_group_name_H-M   'P 1'
#
loop_
_entity.id
_entity.type
_entity.pdbx_description
1 polymer ?
#
loop_
_entity_poly.entity_id
_entity_poly.type
_entity_poly.pdbx_seq_one_letter_code
_entity_poly.pdbx_strand_id
1 'polypeptide(L)' 'MAASRTVLTSASITRSSVPDQVFARLREAILAGAYRPGERLPPQRALAADLGVNMASVREALG' A
#
# COMPACT_ATOMS: atom_id res chain seq x y z
N MET A 1 26.11 34.09 -15.65
CA MET A 1 25.36 33.08 -16.42
C MET A 1 25.79 31.70 -15.94
N ALA A 2 25.38 31.31 -14.73
CA ALA A 2 25.78 30.06 -14.09
C ALA A 2 24.60 29.09 -14.13
N ALA A 3 24.74 28.01 -14.89
CA ALA A 3 23.75 26.96 -14.99
C ALA A 3 23.86 26.05 -13.76
N SER A 4 22.89 26.12 -12.85
CA SER A 4 22.77 25.20 -11.72
C SER A 4 22.37 23.81 -12.24
N ARG A 5 23.22 22.83 -11.98
CA ARG A 5 23.04 21.44 -12.39
C ARG A 5 22.53 20.65 -11.17
N THR A 6 21.25 20.28 -11.17
CA THR A 6 20.63 19.52 -10.09
C THR A 6 21.20 18.11 -10.02
N VAL A 7 21.71 17.73 -8.85
CA VAL A 7 22.12 16.37 -8.53
C VAL A 7 20.88 15.52 -8.24
N LEU A 8 20.67 14.46 -9.02
CA LEU A 8 19.72 13.41 -8.66
C LEU A 8 20.45 12.45 -7.71
N THR A 9 20.18 12.56 -6.40
CA THR A 9 20.69 11.60 -5.44
C THR A 9 20.02 10.25 -5.69
N SER A 10 20.81 9.21 -5.93
CA SER A 10 20.33 7.89 -6.33
C SER A 10 19.67 7.17 -5.15
N ALA A 11 18.36 7.35 -4.97
CA ALA A 11 17.57 6.44 -4.15
C ALA A 11 17.35 5.13 -4.91
N SER A 12 17.66 4.00 -4.27
CA SER A 12 17.45 2.66 -4.83
C SER A 12 15.96 2.39 -5.06
N ILE A 13 15.59 1.95 -6.26
CA ILE A 13 14.22 1.55 -6.59
C ILE A 13 13.98 0.15 -6.00
N THR A 14 13.29 0.07 -4.87
CA THR A 14 12.86 -1.21 -4.29
C THR A 14 11.55 -1.66 -4.94
N ARG A 15 11.52 -2.89 -5.47
CA ARG A 15 10.26 -3.53 -5.85
C ARG A 15 9.49 -3.91 -4.59
N SER A 16 8.29 -3.40 -4.44
CA SER A 16 7.35 -3.80 -3.40
C SER A 16 6.69 -5.12 -3.75
N SER A 17 6.56 -6.04 -2.78
CA SER A 17 5.78 -7.26 -2.97
C SER A 17 4.27 -6.93 -3.10
N VAL A 18 3.47 -7.88 -3.57
CA VAL A 18 2.00 -7.70 -3.61
C VAL A 18 1.42 -7.53 -2.18
N PRO A 19 1.81 -8.34 -1.17
CA PRO A 19 1.42 -8.11 0.22
C PRO A 19 1.78 -6.71 0.73
N ASP A 20 3.00 -6.22 0.46
CA ASP A 20 3.41 -4.88 0.90
C ASP A 20 2.53 -3.78 0.30
N GLN A 21 2.20 -3.92 -1.00
CA GLN A 21 1.31 -2.99 -1.69
C GLN A 21 -0.11 -3.03 -1.12
N VAL A 22 -0.62 -4.22 -0.80
CA VAL A 22 -1.93 -4.39 -0.16
C VAL A 22 -1.95 -3.72 1.21
N PHE A 23 -0.91 -3.93 2.03
CA PHE A 23 -0.78 -3.30 3.34
C PHE A 23 -0.73 -1.77 3.22
N ALA A 24 0.14 -1.25 2.35
CA ALA A 24 0.28 0.18 2.13
C ALA A 24 -1.06 0.81 1.71
N ARG A 25 -1.78 0.18 0.79
CA ARG A 25 -3.08 0.67 0.32
C ARG A 25 -4.14 0.67 1.42
N LEU A 26 -4.19 -0.40 2.23
CA LEU A 26 -5.11 -0.47 3.38
C LEU A 26 -4.78 0.61 4.41
N ARG A 27 -3.50 0.78 4.74
CA ARG A 27 -3.02 1.80 5.67
C ARG A 27 -3.43 3.20 5.20
N GLU A 28 -3.21 3.51 3.93
CA GLU A 28 -3.63 4.78 3.35
C GLU A 28 -5.14 4.99 3.43
N ALA A 29 -5.94 3.96 3.15
CA ALA A 29 -7.40 4.04 3.24
C ALA A 29 -7.87 4.31 4.69
N ILE A 30 -7.25 3.66 5.68
CA ILE A 30 -7.52 3.92 7.10
C ILE A 30 -7.15 5.35 7.46
N LEU A 31 -5.96 5.81 7.08
CA LEU A 31 -5.49 7.18 7.36
C LEU A 31 -6.33 8.25 6.65
N ALA A 32 -6.86 7.94 5.47
CA ALA A 32 -7.79 8.79 4.74
C ALA A 32 -9.21 8.80 5.34
N GLY A 33 -9.48 7.99 6.37
CA GLY A 33 -10.78 7.91 7.02
C GLY A 33 -11.82 7.07 6.28
N ALA A 34 -11.39 6.22 5.33
CA ALA A 34 -12.29 5.28 4.65
C ALA A 34 -12.86 4.22 5.62
N TYR A 35 -12.16 3.98 6.73
CA TYR A 35 -12.60 3.11 7.81
C TYR A 35 -12.55 3.89 9.12
N ARG A 36 -13.66 3.92 9.87
CA ARG A 36 -13.69 4.63 11.16
C ARG A 36 -12.93 3.84 12.23
N PRO A 37 -12.36 4.52 13.24
CA PRO A 37 -11.81 3.83 14.39
C PRO A 37 -12.85 2.91 15.05
N GLY A 38 -12.50 1.64 15.25
CA GLY A 38 -13.40 0.62 15.80
C GLY A 38 -14.36 -0.01 14.77
N GLU A 39 -14.41 0.50 13.54
CA GLU A 39 -15.10 -0.16 12.44
C GLU A 39 -14.34 -1.42 12.02
N ARG A 40 -15.08 -2.49 11.74
CA ARG A 40 -14.47 -3.72 11.24
C ARG A 40 -14.09 -3.53 9.79
N LEU A 41 -12.85 -3.87 9.45
CA LEU A 41 -12.43 -3.97 8.07
C LEU A 41 -13.30 -5.00 7.32
N PRO A 42 -13.47 -4.84 5.99
CA PRO A 42 -14.10 -5.86 5.16
C PRO A 42 -13.38 -7.21 5.33
N PRO A 43 -14.09 -8.34 5.18
CA PRO A 43 -13.46 -9.65 5.24
C PRO A 43 -12.37 -9.77 4.16
N GLN A 44 -11.32 -10.55 4.43
CA GLN A 44 -10.16 -10.68 3.53
C GLN A 44 -10.57 -11.04 2.09
N ARG A 45 -11.67 -11.77 1.91
CA ARG A 45 -12.21 -12.15 0.58
C ARG A 45 -12.70 -10.95 -0.21
N ALA A 46 -13.38 -10.02 0.46
CA ALA A 46 -13.86 -8.79 -0.15
C ALA A 46 -12.68 -7.89 -0.51
N LEU A 47 -11.73 -7.70 0.42
CA LEU A 47 -10.50 -6.95 0.17
C LEU A 47 -9.71 -7.51 -1.02
N ALA A 48 -9.61 -8.84 -1.14
CA ALA A 48 -8.94 -9.49 -2.27
C ALA A 48 -9.64 -9.18 -3.61
N ALA A 49 -10.98 -9.25 -3.63
CA ALA A 49 -11.76 -8.92 -4.82
C ALA A 49 -11.63 -7.45 -5.20
N ASP A 50 -11.73 -6.54 -4.23
CA ASP A 50 -11.67 -5.09 -4.45
C ASP A 50 -10.28 -4.64 -4.94
N LEU A 51 -9.22 -5.27 -4.44
CA LEU A 51 -7.84 -4.97 -4.82
C LEU A 51 -7.36 -5.78 -6.02
N GLY A 52 -8.16 -6.72 -6.53
CA GLY A 52 -7.79 -7.59 -7.66
C GLY A 52 -6.62 -8.53 -7.36
N VAL A 53 -6.44 -8.92 -6.10
CA VAL A 53 -5.35 -9.79 -5.63
C VAL A 53 -5.89 -11.13 -5.14
N ASN A 54 -4.99 -12.11 -4.97
CA ASN A 54 -5.39 -13.36 -4.33
C ASN A 54 -5.55 -13.18 -2.81
N MET A 55 -6.33 -14.08 -2.19
CA MET A 55 -6.58 -14.09 -0.75
C MET A 55 -5.31 -14.30 0.09
N ALA A 56 -4.31 -15.03 -0.42
CA ALA A 56 -3.08 -15.29 0.31
C ALA A 56 -2.26 -14.00 0.51
N SER A 57 -2.22 -13.11 -0.49
CA SER A 57 -1.55 -11.82 -0.40
C SER A 57 -2.22 -10.89 0.61
N VAL A 58 -3.56 -10.92 0.71
CA VAL A 58 -4.29 -10.15 1.75
C VAL A 58 -4.01 -10.72 3.14
N ARG A 59 -3.99 -12.05 3.29
CA ARG A 59 -3.66 -12.70 4.55
C ARG A 59 -2.24 -12.37 5.00
N GLU A 60 -1.28 -12.38 4.10
CA GLU A 60 0.11 -12.04 4.37
C GLU A 60 0.28 -10.55 4.71
N ALA A 61 -0.49 -9.67 4.09
CA ALA A 61 -0.49 -8.24 4.41
C ALA A 61 -1.07 -7.92 5.80
N LEU A 62 -1.96 -8.77 6.33
CA LEU A 62 -2.64 -8.56 7.62
C LEU A 62 -2.06 -9.41 8.77
N GLY A 63 -1.20 -10.38 8.45
CA GLY A 63 -0.52 -11.25 9.40
C GLY A 63 0.74 -10.60 9.96
#